data_AF-A0A1S1QAY2-F1
#
_entry.id   AF-A0A1S1QAY2-F1
#
_cell.length_a   1.000
_cell.length_b   1.000
_cell.length_c   1.000
_cell.angle_alpha   90.00
_cell.angle_beta   90.00
_cell.angle_gamma   90.00
#
_symmetry.space_group_name_H-M   'P 1'
#
loop_
_entity.id
_entity.type
_entity.pdbx_description
1 polymer ?
#
loop_
_entity_poly.entity_id
_entity_poly.type
_entity_poly.pdbx_seq_one_letter_code
_entity_poly.pdbx_strand_id
1 'polypeptide(L)'
;MVEQLDGWLRLANLKGFLVALSEIVGYRFGELDWGAVETGLEAGPDDEEWFTYPLVGRITLEIAVSRVAEEGDIDVRLLFPADEPCLGKQIEVAWMIFNRFEISPTFEMID
;
A
#
# COMPACT_ATOMS: atom_id res chain seq x y z
N MET A 1 15.90 -0.41 14.65
CA MET A 1 15.30 0.94 14.55
C MET A 1 14.22 0.86 13.48
N VAL A 2 13.22 1.76 13.48
CA VAL A 2 12.17 1.76 12.45
C VAL A 2 12.28 3.01 11.58
N GLU A 3 12.00 2.86 10.30
CA GLU A 3 11.79 3.94 9.34
C GLU A 3 10.30 4.04 9.01
N GLN A 4 9.89 5.24 8.59
CA GLN A 4 8.51 5.54 8.23
C GLN A 4 8.46 6.23 6.88
N LEU A 5 7.48 5.83 6.06
CA LEU A 5 6.99 6.61 4.93
C LEU A 5 5.56 7.06 5.24
N ASP A 6 5.23 8.32 4.92
CA ASP A 6 3.92 8.92 5.16
C ASP A 6 3.57 9.84 3.98
N GLY A 7 2.36 9.72 3.46
CA GLY A 7 1.84 10.58 2.40
C GLY A 7 0.54 10.06 1.79
N TRP A 8 0.08 10.71 0.74
CA TRP A 8 -1.14 10.32 0.02
C TRP A 8 -0.83 9.49 -1.23
N LEU A 9 -1.78 8.64 -1.61
CA LEU A 9 -1.78 7.85 -2.83
C LEU A 9 -3.16 7.94 -3.48
N ARG A 10 -3.23 7.86 -4.82
CA ARG A 10 -4.50 7.66 -5.51
C ARG A 10 -5.10 6.31 -5.09
N LEU A 11 -6.37 6.29 -4.71
CA LEU A 11 -7.08 5.07 -4.31
C LEU A 11 -6.96 3.96 -5.36
N ALA A 12 -7.08 4.33 -6.64
CA ALA A 12 -6.97 3.40 -7.77
C ALA A 12 -5.60 2.69 -7.86
N ASN A 13 -4.55 3.30 -7.31
CA ASN A 13 -3.20 2.75 -7.35
C ASN A 13 -2.87 1.90 -6.11
N LEU A 14 -3.72 1.88 -5.08
CA LEU A 14 -3.44 1.18 -3.82
C LEU A 14 -3.16 -0.31 -4.03
N LYS A 15 -4.05 -1.04 -4.73
CA LYS A 15 -3.88 -2.50 -4.91
C LYS A 15 -2.53 -2.82 -5.55
N GLY A 16 -2.17 -2.10 -6.61
CA GLY A 16 -0.90 -2.30 -7.30
C GLY A 16 0.30 -1.97 -6.41
N PHE A 17 0.21 -0.90 -5.63
CA PHE A 17 1.25 -0.53 -4.68
C PHE A 17 1.46 -1.61 -3.60
N LEU A 18 0.37 -2.14 -3.03
CA LEU A 18 0.44 -3.22 -2.03
C LEU A 18 1.02 -4.51 -2.61
N VAL A 19 0.71 -4.85 -3.87
CA VAL A 19 1.33 -5.98 -4.57
C VAL A 19 2.85 -5.76 -4.70
N ALA A 20 3.29 -4.58 -5.12
CA ALA A 20 4.72 -4.28 -5.24
C ALA A 20 5.45 -4.35 -3.89
N LEU A 21 4.85 -3.81 -2.82
CA LEU A 21 5.40 -3.90 -1.47
C LEU A 21 5.49 -5.36 -0.99
N SER A 22 4.49 -6.17 -1.32
CA SER A 22 4.45 -7.59 -0.97
C SER A 22 5.59 -8.37 -1.65
N GLU A 23 5.87 -8.11 -2.92
CA GLU A 23 7.02 -8.67 -3.62
C GLU A 23 8.36 -8.24 -2.99
N ILE A 24 8.48 -6.96 -2.64
CA ILE A 24 9.67 -6.41 -1.96
C ILE A 24 9.95 -7.19 -0.66
N VAL A 25 8.95 -7.36 0.20
CA VAL A 25 9.13 -8.02 1.50
C VAL A 25 9.02 -9.56 1.43
N GLY A 26 8.66 -10.12 0.28
CA GLY A 26 8.46 -11.56 0.11
C GLY A 26 7.20 -12.09 0.80
N TYR A 27 6.14 -11.27 0.85
CA TYR A 27 4.81 -11.65 1.29
C TYR A 27 3.96 -12.07 0.07
N ARG A 28 3.14 -13.12 0.20
CA ARG A 28 2.23 -13.54 -0.87
C ARG A 28 0.89 -12.85 -0.68
N PHE A 29 0.72 -11.70 -1.32
CA PHE A 29 -0.55 -10.96 -1.32
C PHE A 29 -1.52 -11.53 -2.35
N GLY A 30 -2.74 -11.82 -1.92
CA GLY A 30 -3.80 -12.35 -2.75
C GLY A 30 -5.14 -11.64 -2.55
N GLU A 31 -6.19 -12.21 -3.13
CA GLU A 31 -7.52 -11.61 -3.14
C GLU A 31 -8.18 -11.51 -1.76
N LEU A 32 -7.86 -12.43 -0.84
CA LEU A 32 -8.36 -12.35 0.54
C LEU A 32 -7.72 -11.19 1.31
N ASP A 33 -6.43 -10.93 1.07
CA ASP A 33 -5.70 -9.83 1.68
C ASP A 33 -6.20 -8.49 1.14
N TRP A 34 -6.44 -8.44 -0.18
CA TRP A 34 -7.08 -7.30 -0.82
C TRP A 34 -8.49 -7.03 -0.25
N GLY A 35 -9.33 -8.06 -0.12
CA GLY A 35 -10.67 -7.92 0.45
C GLY A 35 -10.65 -7.43 1.90
N ALA A 36 -9.64 -7.81 2.69
CA ALA A 36 -9.46 -7.29 4.04
C ALA A 36 -9.12 -5.78 4.04
N VAL A 37 -8.23 -5.34 3.14
CA VAL A 37 -7.89 -3.93 2.97
C VAL A 37 -9.08 -3.10 2.47
N GLU A 38 -9.83 -3.61 1.48
CA GLU A 38 -11.05 -2.93 1.01
C GLU A 38 -12.09 -2.80 2.10
N THR A 39 -12.35 -3.87 2.85
CA THR A 39 -13.28 -3.85 3.97
C THR A 39 -12.83 -2.86 5.03
N GLY A 40 -11.53 -2.82 5.34
CA GLY A 40 -10.95 -1.85 6.27
C GLY A 40 -11.14 -0.40 5.85
N LEU A 41 -10.97 -0.11 4.56
CA LEU A 41 -11.21 1.21 3.98
C LEU A 41 -12.69 1.61 3.94
N GLU A 42 -13.59 0.65 3.78
CA GLU A 42 -15.05 0.89 3.78
C GLU A 42 -15.62 1.01 5.19
N ALA A 43 -15.04 0.30 6.15
CA ALA A 43 -15.53 0.22 7.51
C ALA A 43 -15.25 1.47 8.34
N GLY A 44 -14.35 2.38 7.92
CA GLY A 44 -14.04 3.62 8.62
C GLY A 44 -15.21 4.61 8.57
N PRO A 45 -16.01 4.77 9.64
CA PRO A 45 -17.18 5.63 9.67
C PRO A 45 -16.88 7.02 10.26
N ASP A 46 -15.64 7.30 10.65
CA ASP A 46 -15.16 8.60 11.09
C ASP A 46 -13.83 8.90 10.38
N ASP A 47 -13.72 10.08 9.78
CA ASP A 47 -12.66 10.53 8.84
C ASP A 47 -11.21 10.52 9.39
N GLU A 48 -10.95 9.90 10.56
CA GLU A 48 -9.67 9.88 11.26
C GLU A 48 -9.18 8.47 11.66
N GLU A 49 -9.96 7.41 11.44
CA GLU A 49 -9.56 6.05 11.82
C GLU A 49 -8.73 5.37 10.72
N TRP A 50 -7.52 4.94 11.10
CA TRP A 50 -6.60 4.23 10.20
C TRP A 50 -6.86 2.72 10.27
N PHE A 51 -7.10 2.09 9.14
CA PHE A 51 -7.05 0.64 9.03
C PHE A 51 -5.61 0.17 8.90
N THR A 52 -5.20 -0.81 9.71
CA THR A 52 -3.85 -1.38 9.67
C THR A 52 -3.82 -2.80 9.13
N TYR A 53 -2.79 -3.11 8.35
CA TYR A 53 -2.59 -4.43 7.76
C TYR A 53 -1.10 -4.79 7.69
N PRO A 54 -0.67 -5.92 8.29
CA PRO A 54 0.73 -6.33 8.24
C PRO A 54 1.03 -7.19 7.00
N LEU A 55 2.10 -6.87 6.26
CA LEU A 55 2.71 -7.78 5.30
C LEU A 55 3.82 -8.56 5.99
N VAL A 56 3.52 -9.78 6.43
CA VAL A 56 4.45 -10.62 7.19
C VAL A 56 5.22 -11.54 6.25
N GLY A 57 6.16 -10.96 5.51
CA GLY A 57 7.04 -11.69 4.58
C GLY A 57 8.35 -12.15 5.26
N ARG A 58 9.44 -12.07 4.50
CA ARG A 58 10.81 -12.16 5.06
C ARG A 58 11.10 -11.01 6.02
N ILE A 59 10.48 -9.86 5.74
CA ILE A 59 10.49 -8.64 6.55
C ILE A 59 9.03 -8.30 6.84
N THR A 60 8.74 -7.80 8.04
CA THR A 60 7.42 -7.26 8.36
C THR A 60 7.34 -5.79 7.94
N LEU A 61 6.35 -5.47 7.11
CA LEU A 61 5.94 -4.11 6.79
C LEU A 61 4.55 -3.88 7.36
N GLU A 62 4.41 -2.93 8.27
CA GLU A 62 3.09 -2.50 8.75
C GLU A 62 2.57 -1.41 7.83
N ILE A 63 1.37 -1.61 7.31
CA ILE A 63 0.66 -0.63 6.49
C ILE A 63 -0.46 -0.04 7.33
N ALA A 64 -0.62 1.27 7.28
CA ALA A 64 -1.84 1.94 7.72
C ALA A 64 -2.42 2.73 6.54
N VAL A 65 -3.73 2.65 6.35
CA VAL A 65 -4.45 3.43 5.33
C VAL A 65 -5.68 4.10 5.94
N SER A 66 -5.99 5.32 5.48
CA SER A 66 -7.24 6.02 5.80
C SER A 66 -7.79 6.71 4.55
N ARG A 67 -9.11 6.84 4.45
CA ARG A 67 -9.73 7.62 3.38
C ARG A 67 -9.51 9.11 3.64
N VAL A 68 -9.17 9.87 2.60
CA VAL A 68 -9.18 11.33 2.65
C VAL A 68 -10.61 11.80 2.34
N ALA A 69 -11.02 12.94 2.91
CA ALA A 69 -12.31 13.57 2.63
C ALA A 69 -12.48 14.03 1.16
N GLU A 70 -11.38 14.17 0.41
CA GLU A 70 -11.40 14.49 -1.03
C GLU A 70 -11.51 13.22 -1.89
N GLU A 71 -12.36 13.27 -2.92
CA GLU A 71 -12.63 12.14 -3.80
C GLU A 71 -11.37 11.69 -4.56
N GLY A 72 -10.95 10.44 -4.32
CA GLY A 72 -9.98 9.73 -5.17
C GLY A 72 -8.63 9.44 -4.55
N ASP A 73 -8.32 9.99 -3.38
CA ASP A 73 -7.05 9.81 -2.67
C ASP A 73 -7.23 9.14 -1.29
N ILE A 74 -6.15 8.53 -0.82
CA ILE A 74 -6.03 7.88 0.49
C ILE A 74 -4.73 8.30 1.15
N ASP A 75 -4.73 8.41 2.47
CA ASP A 75 -3.48 8.53 3.21
C ASP A 75 -2.90 7.13 3.45
N VAL A 76 -1.58 7.02 3.34
CA VAL A 76 -0.82 5.79 3.51
C VAL A 76 0.35 6.06 4.43
N ARG A 77 0.51 5.21 5.44
CA ARG A 77 1.69 5.15 6.29
C ARG A 77 2.28 3.76 6.27
N LEU A 78 3.61 3.71 6.16
CA LEU A 78 4.39 2.48 6.19
C LEU A 78 5.35 2.54 7.36
N LEU A 79 5.47 1.46 8.13
CA LEU A 79 6.50 1.28 9.14
C LEU A 79 7.30 0.02 8.84
N PHE A 80 8.63 0.16 8.78
CA PHE A 80 9.53 -0.93 8.41
C PHE A 80 10.87 -0.87 9.16
N PRO A 81 11.61 -1.99 9.26
CA PRO A 81 12.93 -2.01 9.87
C PRO A 81 13.93 -1.13 9.11
N ALA A 82 14.65 -0.27 9.83
CA ALA A 82 15.67 0.62 9.27
C ALA A 82 17.01 -0.09 8.99
N ASP A 83 17.20 -1.28 9.55
CA ASP A 83 18.43 -2.08 9.43
C ASP A 83 18.40 -3.04 8.24
N GLU A 84 17.29 -3.11 7.49
CA GLU A 84 17.20 -3.91 6.28
C GLU A 84 17.86 -3.18 5.08
N PRO A 85 18.95 -3.72 4.51
CA PRO A 85 19.67 -3.05 3.44
C PRO A 85 18.78 -2.77 2.22
N CYS A 86 18.82 -1.53 1.74
CA CYS A 86 18.09 -1.06 0.55
C CYS A 86 16.56 -1.07 0.64
N LEU A 87 15.94 -1.56 1.72
CA LEU A 87 14.47 -1.64 1.85
C LEU A 87 13.80 -0.28 1.66
N GLY A 88 14.26 0.74 2.38
CA GLY A 88 13.71 2.10 2.25
C GLY A 88 13.78 2.64 0.82
N LYS A 89 14.87 2.37 0.09
CA LYS A 89 14.99 2.77 -1.32
C LYS A 89 14.07 1.99 -2.27
N GLN A 90 13.84 0.70 -2.02
CA GLN A 90 12.90 -0.09 -2.80
C GLN A 90 11.47 0.42 -2.60
N ILE A 91 11.10 0.73 -1.34
CA ILE A 91 9.82 1.34 -0.98
C ILE A 91 9.69 2.73 -1.63
N GLU A 92 10.74 3.56 -1.60
CA GLU A 92 10.76 4.89 -2.24
C GLU A 92 10.52 4.79 -3.75
N VAL A 93 11.18 3.85 -4.44
CA VAL A 93 10.97 3.64 -5.88
C VAL A 93 9.54 3.20 -6.19
N ALA A 94 8.99 2.25 -5.41
CA ALA A 94 7.60 1.85 -5.56
C ALA A 94 6.65 3.03 -5.33
N TRP A 95 6.87 3.80 -4.26
CA TRP A 95 6.09 4.99 -3.94
C TRP A 95 6.09 5.99 -5.10
N MET A 96 7.26 6.31 -5.65
CA MET A 96 7.40 7.21 -6.79
C MET A 96 6.61 6.74 -8.02
N ILE A 97 6.64 5.44 -8.32
CA ILE A 97 5.93 4.86 -9.47
C ILE A 97 4.41 5.00 -9.27
N PHE A 98 3.89 4.55 -8.14
CA PHE A 98 2.44 4.53 -7.89
C PHE A 98 1.87 5.89 -7.53
N ASN A 99 2.67 6.86 -7.10
CA ASN A 99 2.20 8.22 -6.84
C ASN A 99 2.22 9.09 -8.13
N ARG A 100 3.24 8.92 -8.99
CA ARG A 100 3.43 9.78 -10.17
C ARG A 100 2.63 9.38 -11.40
N PHE A 101 2.27 8.12 -11.56
CA PHE A 101 1.63 7.60 -12.76
C PHE A 101 0.19 7.13 -12.49
N GLU A 102 -0.71 7.39 -13.44
CA GLU A 102 -1.98 6.66 -13.52
C GLU A 102 -1.67 5.26 -14.03
N ILE A 103 -1.77 4.26 -13.16
CA ILE A 103 -1.53 2.88 -13.54
C ILE A 103 -2.89 2.28 -13.92
N SER A 104 -3.22 2.38 -15.21
CA SER A 104 -4.38 1.69 -15.76
C SER A 104 -4.05 0.21 -15.97
N PRO A 105 -4.81 -0.75 -15.43
CA PRO A 105 -4.75 -2.12 -15.89
C PRO A 105 -5.44 -2.20 -17.25
N THR A 106 -4.72 -1.91 -18.33
CA THR A 106 -5.21 -2.20 -19.68
C THR A 106 -4.98 -3.68 -19.96
N PHE A 107 -5.94 -4.52 -19.58
CA PHE A 107 -6.02 -5.88 -20.11
C PHE A 107 -6.88 -5.84 -21.38
N GLU A 108 -6.24 -5.77 -22.54
CA GLU A 108 -6.91 -6.19 -23.77
C GLU A 108 -6.93 -7.72 -23.80
N MET A 109 -8.12 -8.30 -23.62
CA MET A 109 -8.35 -9.69 -23.96
C MET A 109 -8.25 -9.80 -25.48
N ILE A 110 -7.20 -10.46 -25.98
CA ILE A 110 -7.07 -10.78 -27.40
C ILE A 110 -7.78 -12.12 -27.61
N ASP A 111 -8.84 -12.11 -28.43
CA ASP A 111 -9.53 -13.32 -28.93
C ASP A 111 -8.63 -14.16 -29.86
#